data_AF-A0A6I2RCI7-F1
#
_entry.id   AF-A0A6I2RCI7-F1
#
_cell.length_a   1.000
_cell.length_b   1.000
_cell.length_c   1.000
_cell.angle_alpha   90.00
_cell.angle_beta   90.00
_cell.angle_gamma   90.00
#
_symmetry.space_group_name_H-M   'P 1'
#
loop_
_entity.id
_entity.type
_entity.pdbx_description
1 polymer ?
#
loop_
_entity_poly.entity_id
_entity_poly.type
_entity_poly.pdbx_seq_one_letter_code
_entity_poly.pdbx_strand_id
1 'polypeptide(L)'
;MELNRLTQDLYAEGYTREQHPNFVYWSNWQNFGYRWEALLKFTWETPCGLLIRGDSDLGRGLAAGDAAYGGICYCPENDNPLLLCPYEKKACPHIPQGFPRPFCPCRCTGRLYDYECSAEKVEAERAREIHRQYMELTGGACCACVVGSNGDQGGCLEVRYDVEQCIRCRCKNEVCVIRKEKRDLRRANVFYDIRRTWITRTGFLEEKKVELTKGVKVFPRFVAWTDAEIWLQTKQAEYDPLHSRSVSQPQMTPQDRQQAFFSKMHRQYGKYDYFEFHYEVENIHIARSERRDRVRDLQDAALGAEVVHDADLKKAAAEHKREAKRQRSAQRQRRKAHGTQTESGGEQLALYSDSTEEI
;
A
#
# COMPACT_ATOMS: atom_id res chain seq x y z
N MET A 1 17.89 22.44 -27.61
CA MET A 1 17.45 21.03 -27.44
C MET A 1 18.42 20.19 -28.23
N GLU A 2 18.99 19.17 -27.61
CA GLU A 2 19.89 18.24 -28.29
C GLU A 2 19.03 17.26 -29.12
N LEU A 3 19.43 17.02 -30.37
CA LEU A 3 18.72 16.08 -31.25
C LEU A 3 19.03 14.66 -30.81
N ASN A 4 18.02 13.78 -30.77
CA ASN A 4 18.25 12.36 -30.50
C ASN A 4 19.00 11.71 -31.68
N ARG A 5 19.65 10.58 -31.41
CA ARG A 5 20.51 9.91 -32.41
C ARG A 5 19.75 9.52 -33.67
N LEU A 6 18.56 8.95 -33.53
CA LEU A 6 17.64 8.63 -34.64
C LEU A 6 17.40 9.83 -35.56
N THR A 7 17.18 11.02 -34.99
CA THR A 7 16.92 12.22 -35.77
C THR A 7 18.14 12.68 -36.53
N GLN A 8 19.32 12.61 -35.90
CA GLN A 8 20.58 12.93 -36.56
C GLN A 8 20.85 11.99 -37.73
N ASP A 9 20.64 10.68 -37.55
CA ASP A 9 20.85 9.67 -38.57
C ASP A 9 19.87 9.86 -39.75
N LEU A 10 18.59 10.08 -39.47
CA LEU A 10 17.58 10.33 -40.51
C LEU A 10 17.86 11.61 -41.31
N TYR A 11 18.32 12.67 -40.65
CA TYR A 11 18.72 13.90 -41.35
C TYR A 11 19.98 13.70 -42.19
N ALA A 12 20.94 12.91 -41.72
CA ALA A 12 22.13 12.55 -42.50
C ALA A 12 21.77 11.72 -43.74
N GLU A 13 20.71 10.91 -43.68
CA GLU A 13 20.14 10.17 -44.81
C GLU A 13 19.29 11.04 -45.75
N GLY A 14 19.04 12.31 -45.40
CA GLY A 14 18.31 13.27 -46.23
C GLY A 14 16.79 13.30 -45.97
N TYR A 15 16.30 12.64 -44.93
CA TYR A 15 14.90 12.74 -44.53
C TYR A 15 14.60 14.10 -43.90
N THR A 16 13.35 14.53 -44.01
CA THR A 16 12.85 15.79 -43.43
C THR A 16 11.67 15.50 -42.52
N ARG A 17 11.25 16.51 -41.74
CA ARG A 17 10.05 16.38 -40.89
C ARG A 17 8.80 16.00 -41.70
N GLU A 18 8.68 16.50 -42.93
CA GLU A 18 7.52 16.27 -43.79
C GLU A 18 7.68 14.99 -44.62
N GLN A 19 8.91 14.55 -44.86
CA GLN A 19 9.24 13.36 -45.64
C GLN A 19 10.15 12.44 -44.82
N HIS A 20 9.55 11.50 -44.11
CA HIS A 20 10.24 10.51 -43.29
C HIS A 20 9.68 9.10 -43.53
N PRO A 21 10.42 8.04 -43.17
CA PRO A 21 9.93 6.68 -43.31
C PRO A 21 8.68 6.39 -42.47
N ASN A 22 7.88 5.41 -42.90
CA ASN A 22 6.64 5.02 -42.21
C ASN A 22 6.85 4.38 -40.83
N PHE A 23 8.08 3.95 -40.52
CA PHE A 23 8.41 3.32 -39.24
C PHE A 23 8.74 4.32 -38.12
N VAL A 24 8.80 5.62 -38.43
CA VAL A 24 8.99 6.70 -37.45
C VAL A 24 7.80 7.67 -37.45
N TYR A 25 7.74 8.51 -36.43
CA TYR A 25 6.80 9.63 -36.34
C TYR A 25 7.51 10.87 -35.80
N TRP A 26 7.02 12.05 -36.15
CA TRP A 26 7.51 13.30 -35.58
C TRP A 26 6.88 13.53 -34.20
N SER A 27 7.71 13.55 -33.15
CA SER A 27 7.24 13.72 -31.78
C SER A 27 7.06 15.19 -31.38
N ASN A 28 6.32 15.42 -30.30
CA ASN A 28 6.15 16.76 -29.72
C ASN A 28 7.45 17.35 -29.16
N TRP A 29 8.48 16.53 -28.99
CA TRP A 29 9.80 16.91 -28.49
C TRP A 29 10.76 17.38 -29.59
N GLN A 30 10.22 17.72 -30.76
CA GLN A 30 10.98 18.19 -31.94
C GLN A 30 12.06 17.19 -32.39
N ASN A 31 11.78 15.90 -32.24
CA ASN A 31 12.62 14.78 -32.62
C ASN A 31 11.77 13.66 -33.24
N PHE A 32 12.38 12.81 -34.07
CA PHE A 32 11.76 11.56 -34.50
C PHE A 32 11.71 10.55 -33.36
N GLY A 33 10.59 9.82 -33.29
CA GLY A 33 10.43 8.64 -32.44
C GLY A 33 10.11 7.42 -33.27
N TYR A 34 10.48 6.23 -32.80
CA TYR A 34 10.09 5.00 -33.47
C TYR A 34 8.62 4.69 -33.22
N ARG A 35 7.92 4.20 -34.24
CA ARG A 35 6.59 3.62 -34.02
C ARG A 35 6.72 2.32 -33.25
N TRP A 36 5.72 2.03 -32.41
CA TRP A 36 5.71 0.82 -31.59
C TRP A 36 5.88 -0.45 -32.43
N GLU A 37 5.18 -0.55 -33.56
CA GLU A 37 5.24 -1.70 -34.47
C GLU A 37 6.62 -1.90 -35.12
N ALA A 38 7.41 -0.83 -35.23
CA ALA A 38 8.79 -0.91 -35.70
C ALA A 38 9.68 -1.54 -34.64
N LEU A 39 9.57 -1.06 -33.39
CA LEU A 39 10.36 -1.55 -32.25
C LEU A 39 10.13 -3.04 -31.98
N LEU A 40 8.90 -3.55 -32.18
CA LEU A 40 8.60 -4.98 -32.02
C LEU A 40 9.36 -5.88 -33.01
N LYS A 41 9.79 -5.33 -34.16
CA LYS A 41 10.53 -6.08 -35.18
C LYS A 41 12.03 -6.08 -34.95
N PHE A 42 12.52 -5.27 -34.01
CA PHE A 42 13.94 -5.14 -33.76
C PHE A 42 14.48 -6.37 -33.02
N THR A 43 15.76 -6.63 -33.23
CA THR A 43 16.55 -7.49 -32.34
C THR A 43 17.50 -6.57 -31.59
N TRP A 44 17.44 -6.63 -30.27
CA TRP A 44 18.35 -5.87 -29.42
C TRP A 44 19.51 -6.77 -28.99
N GLU A 45 20.65 -6.16 -28.73
CA GLU A 45 21.86 -6.82 -28.30
C GLU A 45 22.42 -6.10 -27.07
N THR A 46 22.70 -6.88 -26.03
CA THR A 46 23.46 -6.40 -24.87
C THR A 46 24.94 -6.29 -25.23
N PRO A 47 25.72 -5.42 -24.57
CA PRO A 47 27.18 -5.32 -24.78
C PRO A 47 27.96 -6.62 -24.57
N CYS A 48 27.42 -7.55 -23.78
CA CYS A 48 28.00 -8.87 -23.56
C CYS A 48 27.55 -9.93 -24.58
N GLY A 49 26.73 -9.56 -25.57
CA GLY A 49 26.37 -10.40 -26.72
C GLY A 49 25.06 -11.17 -26.62
N LEU A 50 24.28 -11.00 -25.54
CA LEU A 50 22.93 -11.57 -25.45
C LEU A 50 21.97 -10.86 -26.40
N LEU A 51 21.19 -11.63 -27.15
CA LEU A 51 20.14 -11.16 -28.04
C LEU A 51 18.80 -11.05 -27.32
N ILE A 52 17.94 -10.13 -27.77
CA ILE A 52 16.62 -9.89 -27.19
C ILE A 52 15.65 -9.64 -28.35
N ARG A 53 14.53 -10.36 -28.35
CA ARG A 53 13.53 -10.24 -29.41
C ARG A 53 12.61 -9.06 -29.12
N GLY A 54 12.41 -8.14 -30.05
CA GLY A 54 11.64 -6.91 -29.83
C GLY A 54 10.19 -7.14 -29.39
N ASP A 55 9.56 -8.24 -29.82
CA ASP A 55 8.18 -8.59 -29.47
C ASP A 55 8.05 -9.40 -28.15
N SER A 56 9.18 -9.78 -27.52
CA SER A 56 9.20 -10.45 -26.22
C SER A 56 8.87 -9.48 -25.09
N ASP A 57 8.58 -10.00 -23.90
CA ASP A 57 8.32 -9.15 -22.73
C ASP A 57 9.53 -8.26 -22.40
N LEU A 58 10.75 -8.79 -22.56
CA LEU A 58 11.99 -8.01 -22.39
C LEU A 58 12.14 -6.95 -23.49
N GLY A 59 11.89 -7.31 -24.75
CA GLY A 59 11.96 -6.38 -25.88
C GLY A 59 10.93 -5.26 -25.79
N ARG A 60 9.70 -5.57 -25.37
CA ARG A 60 8.66 -4.57 -25.09
C ARG A 60 9.04 -3.66 -23.93
N GLY A 61 9.70 -4.20 -22.90
CA GLY A 61 10.28 -3.42 -21.82
C GLY A 61 11.31 -2.40 -22.32
N LEU A 62 12.19 -2.80 -23.24
CA LEU A 62 13.15 -1.90 -23.88
C LEU A 62 12.46 -0.85 -24.76
N ALA A 63 11.47 -1.27 -25.55
CA ALA A 63 10.72 -0.39 -26.45
C ALA A 63 9.93 0.70 -25.71
N ALA A 64 9.47 0.42 -24.49
CA ALA A 64 8.73 1.37 -23.65
C ALA A 64 9.63 2.11 -22.64
N GLY A 65 10.91 1.74 -22.54
CA GLY A 65 11.84 2.26 -21.55
C GLY A 65 12.39 3.63 -21.96
N ASP A 66 12.05 4.65 -21.20
CA ASP A 66 12.67 5.98 -21.29
C ASP A 66 13.17 6.39 -19.89
N ALA A 67 14.47 6.67 -19.77
CA ALA A 67 15.10 7.06 -18.52
C ALA A 67 16.21 8.08 -18.77
N ALA A 68 16.25 9.13 -17.95
CA ALA A 68 17.34 10.10 -17.97
C ALA A 68 18.21 9.95 -16.71
N TYR A 69 19.51 9.71 -16.87
CA TYR A 69 20.46 9.63 -15.76
C TYR A 69 21.82 10.19 -16.16
N GLY A 70 22.43 10.99 -15.27
CA GLY A 70 23.76 11.57 -15.51
C GLY A 70 23.82 12.51 -16.73
N GLY A 71 22.69 13.11 -17.13
CA GLY A 71 22.58 13.93 -18.33
C GLY A 71 22.41 13.14 -19.64
N ILE A 72 22.36 11.80 -19.58
CA ILE A 72 22.15 10.94 -20.74
C ILE A 72 20.69 10.47 -20.74
N CYS A 73 20.05 10.55 -21.91
CA CYS A 73 18.73 9.97 -22.15
C CYS A 73 18.89 8.55 -22.72
N TYR A 74 18.37 7.57 -22.01
CA TYR A 74 18.38 6.15 -22.35
C TYR A 74 17.04 5.75 -22.94
N CYS A 75 17.00 5.58 -24.25
CA CYS A 75 15.79 5.25 -24.98
C CYS A 75 16.13 4.53 -26.31
N PRO A 76 15.16 3.85 -26.93
CA PRO A 76 15.33 3.24 -28.25
C PRO A 76 15.86 4.21 -29.31
N GLU A 77 15.40 5.46 -29.30
CA GLU A 77 15.79 6.50 -30.26
C GLU A 77 17.26 6.91 -30.16
N ASN A 78 17.89 6.70 -29.00
CA ASN A 78 19.31 6.96 -28.78
C ASN A 78 20.17 5.69 -28.91
N ASP A 79 19.57 4.56 -29.32
CA ASP A 79 20.25 3.27 -29.46
C ASP A 79 20.93 2.80 -28.15
N ASN A 80 20.30 3.12 -27.02
CA ASN A 80 20.80 2.80 -25.69
C ASN A 80 19.70 2.44 -24.64
N PRO A 81 18.58 1.76 -24.98
CA PRO A 81 17.56 1.42 -23.99
C PRO A 81 18.12 0.50 -22.89
N LEU A 82 17.59 0.64 -21.67
CA LEU A 82 18.10 -0.06 -20.50
C LEU A 82 17.38 -1.39 -20.24
N LEU A 83 18.14 -2.49 -20.23
CA LEU A 83 17.68 -3.79 -19.76
C LEU A 83 18.11 -4.01 -18.31
N LEU A 84 17.23 -4.51 -17.45
CA LEU A 84 17.67 -5.09 -16.18
C LEU A 84 18.46 -6.38 -16.46
N CYS A 85 19.74 -6.42 -16.10
CA CYS A 85 20.61 -7.55 -16.42
C CYS A 85 20.02 -8.88 -15.92
N PRO A 86 19.78 -9.88 -16.80
CA PRO A 86 19.23 -11.18 -16.39
C PRO A 86 20.10 -11.94 -15.38
N TYR A 87 21.40 -11.68 -15.38
CA TYR A 87 22.35 -12.25 -14.41
C TYR A 87 22.47 -11.45 -13.11
N GLU A 88 21.87 -10.26 -13.05
CA GLU A 88 21.91 -9.33 -11.92
C GLU A 88 23.32 -9.00 -11.38
N LYS A 89 24.35 -9.08 -12.24
CA LYS A 89 25.75 -8.84 -11.87
C LYS A 89 26.02 -7.35 -11.68
N LYS A 90 25.98 -6.84 -10.45
CA LYS A 90 26.32 -5.43 -10.13
C LYS A 90 27.73 -5.01 -10.56
N ALA A 91 28.70 -5.94 -10.54
CA ALA A 91 30.08 -5.68 -10.91
C ALA A 91 30.35 -5.82 -12.43
N CYS A 92 29.32 -5.82 -13.28
CA CYS A 92 29.51 -5.91 -14.72
C CYS A 92 30.15 -4.61 -15.26
N PRO A 93 31.22 -4.68 -16.07
CA PRO A 93 31.90 -3.50 -16.60
C PRO A 93 31.05 -2.68 -17.58
N HIS A 94 29.96 -3.26 -18.09
CA HIS A 94 29.06 -2.62 -19.05
C HIS A 94 27.95 -1.79 -18.39
N ILE A 95 27.81 -1.85 -17.06
CA ILE A 95 26.81 -1.07 -16.33
C ILE A 95 27.40 0.32 -16.05
N PRO A 96 26.72 1.41 -16.42
CA PRO A 96 27.19 2.75 -16.11
C PRO A 96 27.27 2.97 -14.58
N GLN A 97 28.33 3.66 -14.14
CA GLN A 97 28.54 3.92 -12.71
C GLN A 97 27.41 4.77 -12.11
N GLY A 98 27.01 4.44 -10.88
CA GLY A 98 25.99 5.18 -10.12
C GLY A 98 24.56 4.69 -10.31
N PHE A 99 24.29 3.73 -11.20
CA PHE A 99 22.96 3.12 -11.29
C PHE A 99 22.63 2.30 -10.03
N PRO A 100 21.40 2.41 -9.48
CA PRO A 100 21.00 1.71 -8.26
C PRO A 100 20.76 0.20 -8.47
N ARG A 101 20.56 -0.22 -9.72
CA ARG A 101 20.34 -1.59 -10.15
C ARG A 101 21.20 -1.89 -11.38
N PRO A 102 21.47 -3.17 -11.70
CA PRO A 102 22.31 -3.53 -12.83
C PRO A 102 21.59 -3.34 -14.18
N PHE A 103 21.39 -2.09 -14.57
CA PHE A 103 20.80 -1.72 -15.86
C PHE A 103 21.89 -1.66 -16.94
N CYS A 104 21.69 -2.44 -17.99
CA CYS A 104 22.61 -2.61 -19.09
C CYS A 104 22.09 -1.88 -20.34
N PRO A 105 22.85 -0.93 -20.92
CA PRO A 105 22.46 -0.24 -22.14
C PRO A 105 22.58 -1.19 -23.33
N CYS A 106 21.44 -1.50 -23.95
CA CYS A 106 21.36 -2.35 -25.14
C CYS A 106 21.40 -1.50 -26.41
N ARG A 107 21.71 -2.12 -27.54
CA ARG A 107 21.67 -1.48 -28.86
C ARG A 107 20.83 -2.30 -29.83
N CYS A 108 20.28 -1.67 -30.85
CA CYS A 108 19.66 -2.40 -31.95
C CYS A 108 20.75 -3.11 -32.77
N THR A 109 20.50 -4.34 -33.22
CA THR A 109 21.43 -5.12 -34.02
C THR A 109 20.76 -5.70 -35.25
N GLY A 110 21.54 -5.86 -36.34
CA GLY A 110 21.10 -6.55 -37.56
C GLY A 110 21.23 -8.08 -37.47
N ARG A 111 21.76 -8.61 -36.36
CA ARG A 111 21.88 -10.05 -36.13
C ARG A 111 20.49 -10.69 -36.05
N LEU A 112 20.32 -11.85 -36.68
CA LEU A 112 19.13 -12.66 -36.51
C LEU A 112 19.04 -13.15 -35.07
N TYR A 113 17.85 -13.08 -34.49
CA TYR A 113 17.58 -13.56 -33.13
C TYR A 113 17.84 -15.06 -33.02
N ASP A 114 18.61 -15.45 -32.00
CA ASP A 114 18.85 -16.83 -31.61
C ASP A 114 18.49 -17.00 -30.12
N TYR A 115 17.56 -17.91 -29.83
CA TYR A 115 17.10 -18.19 -28.48
C TYR A 115 18.22 -18.75 -27.59
N GLU A 116 19.15 -19.53 -28.14
CA GLU A 116 20.21 -20.16 -27.34
C GLU A 116 21.21 -19.14 -26.79
N CYS A 117 21.35 -17.99 -27.45
CA CYS A 117 22.15 -16.85 -27.03
C CYS A 117 21.30 -15.66 -26.55
N SER A 118 20.05 -15.91 -26.13
CA SER A 118 19.11 -14.85 -25.77
C SER A 118 19.05 -14.54 -24.28
N ALA A 119 18.66 -13.31 -23.94
CA ALA A 119 18.32 -12.93 -22.58
C ALA A 119 17.07 -13.68 -22.08
N GLU A 120 16.14 -13.98 -22.97
CA GLU A 120 14.91 -14.72 -22.70
C GLU A 120 15.19 -16.13 -22.18
N LYS A 121 16.19 -16.82 -22.75
CA LYS A 121 16.61 -18.14 -22.26
C LYS A 121 17.18 -18.06 -20.84
N VAL A 122 18.01 -17.04 -20.57
CA VAL A 122 18.60 -16.83 -19.24
C VAL A 122 17.51 -16.57 -18.20
N GLU A 123 16.53 -15.72 -18.50
CA GLU A 123 15.37 -15.48 -17.63
C GLU A 123 14.54 -16.75 -17.43
N ALA A 124 14.31 -17.54 -18.50
CA ALA A 124 13.56 -18.78 -18.41
C ALA A 124 14.26 -19.85 -17.55
N GLU A 125 15.56 -20.02 -17.69
CA GLU A 125 16.37 -20.94 -16.87
C GLU A 125 16.38 -20.50 -15.40
N ARG A 126 16.56 -19.21 -15.15
CA ARG A 126 16.50 -18.63 -13.81
C ARG A 126 15.11 -18.80 -13.18
N ALA A 127 14.04 -18.54 -13.93
CA ALA A 127 12.67 -18.72 -13.45
C ALA A 127 12.38 -20.18 -13.10
N ARG A 128 12.89 -21.15 -13.89
CA ARG A 128 12.81 -22.58 -13.57
C ARG A 128 13.55 -22.91 -12.28
N GLU A 129 14.75 -22.35 -12.08
CA GLU A 129 15.53 -22.55 -10.87
C GLU A 129 14.83 -21.99 -9.63
N ILE A 130 14.36 -20.74 -9.70
CA ILE A 130 13.60 -20.10 -8.61
C ILE A 130 12.33 -20.90 -8.31
N HIS A 131 11.63 -21.37 -9.34
CA HIS A 131 10.45 -22.21 -9.15
C HIS A 131 10.81 -23.54 -8.48
N ARG A 132 11.91 -24.20 -8.87
CA ARG A 132 12.39 -25.42 -8.21
C ARG A 132 12.68 -25.19 -6.74
N GLN A 133 13.46 -24.16 -6.41
CA GLN A 133 13.76 -23.78 -5.02
C GLN A 133 12.49 -23.47 -4.23
N TYR A 134 11.54 -22.78 -4.85
CA TYR A 134 10.25 -22.48 -4.24
C TYR A 134 9.47 -23.77 -3.92
N MET A 135 9.43 -24.71 -4.85
CA MET A 135 8.74 -25.99 -4.67
C MET A 135 9.41 -26.86 -3.61
N GLU A 136 10.73 -26.87 -3.53
CA GLU A 136 11.49 -27.56 -2.47
C GLU A 136 11.21 -26.97 -1.08
N LEU A 137 11.13 -25.64 -0.98
CA LEU A 137 10.85 -24.95 0.29
C LEU A 137 9.39 -25.10 0.72
N THR A 138 8.46 -24.99 -0.23
CA THR A 138 7.03 -24.85 0.08
C THR A 138 6.18 -26.09 -0.12
N GLY A 139 6.71 -27.11 -0.80
CA GLY A 139 5.94 -28.29 -1.22
C GLY A 139 4.76 -27.94 -2.12
N GLY A 140 4.81 -26.78 -2.81
CA GLY A 140 3.72 -26.26 -3.66
C GLY A 140 2.69 -25.39 -2.95
N ALA A 141 2.80 -25.18 -1.64
CA ALA A 141 1.90 -24.26 -0.92
C ALA A 141 2.29 -22.80 -1.14
N CYS A 142 1.30 -21.92 -1.31
CA CYS A 142 1.55 -20.48 -1.40
C CYS A 142 1.90 -19.90 -0.02
N CYS A 143 3.07 -19.29 0.14
CA CYS A 143 3.49 -18.65 1.40
C CYS A 143 4.06 -17.25 1.17
N ALA A 144 3.45 -16.24 1.80
CA ALA A 144 3.89 -14.85 1.70
C ALA A 144 5.20 -14.54 2.45
N CYS A 145 5.69 -15.47 3.28
CA CYS A 145 6.96 -15.35 4.00
C CYS A 145 8.16 -15.79 3.17
N VAL A 146 7.93 -16.39 2.00
CA VAL A 146 8.99 -16.70 1.04
C VAL A 146 9.07 -15.53 0.08
N VAL A 147 10.12 -14.73 0.22
CA VAL A 147 10.34 -13.54 -0.59
C VAL A 147 11.52 -13.76 -1.53
N GLY A 148 11.43 -13.28 -2.77
CA GLY A 148 12.61 -13.18 -3.62
C GLY A 148 13.54 -12.11 -3.06
N SER A 149 14.85 -12.39 -2.98
CA SER A 149 15.83 -11.34 -2.74
C SER A 149 15.72 -10.28 -3.85
N ASN A 150 16.03 -9.02 -3.53
CA ASN A 150 15.86 -7.87 -4.44
C ASN A 150 16.81 -7.86 -5.66
N GLY A 151 17.36 -9.01 -6.02
CA GLY A 151 18.26 -9.20 -7.17
C GLY A 151 19.72 -8.87 -6.88
N ASP A 152 20.07 -8.49 -5.65
CA ASP A 152 21.44 -8.09 -5.32
C ASP A 152 22.39 -9.30 -5.13
N GLN A 153 21.83 -10.49 -4.92
CA GLN A 153 22.55 -11.76 -4.75
C GLN A 153 22.02 -12.86 -5.70
N GLY A 154 21.63 -12.50 -6.92
CA GLY A 154 21.26 -13.47 -7.95
C GLY A 154 19.89 -14.13 -7.77
N GLY A 155 18.95 -13.47 -7.07
CA GLY A 155 17.56 -13.94 -6.99
C GLY A 155 17.32 -15.16 -6.11
N CYS A 156 18.12 -15.36 -5.05
CA CYS A 156 17.81 -16.40 -4.07
C CYS A 156 16.46 -16.12 -3.37
N LEU A 157 15.73 -17.18 -3.04
CA LEU A 157 14.56 -17.09 -2.18
C LEU A 157 15.02 -16.97 -0.73
N GLU A 158 14.56 -15.93 -0.05
CA GLU A 158 14.78 -15.74 1.37
C GLU A 158 13.50 -16.04 2.15
N VAL A 159 13.66 -16.75 3.27
CA VAL A 159 12.56 -16.97 4.21
C VAL A 159 12.58 -15.85 5.24
N ARG A 160 11.59 -14.96 5.18
CA ARG A 160 11.36 -13.91 6.17
C ARG A 160 10.02 -14.15 6.83
N TYR A 161 10.05 -14.89 7.95
CA TYR A 161 8.83 -15.18 8.68
C TYR A 161 8.30 -13.92 9.37
N ASP A 162 7.14 -13.45 8.93
CA ASP A 162 6.42 -12.35 9.53
C ASP A 162 4.94 -12.74 9.72
N VAL A 163 4.49 -12.76 10.98
CA VAL A 163 3.12 -13.08 11.33
C VAL A 163 2.14 -11.98 10.92
N GLU A 164 2.56 -10.71 10.92
CA GLU A 164 1.72 -9.60 10.45
C GLU A 164 1.48 -9.74 8.95
N GLN A 165 2.49 -10.19 8.21
CA GLN A 165 2.34 -10.52 6.80
C GLN A 165 1.40 -11.72 6.59
N CYS A 166 1.52 -12.78 7.40
CA CYS A 166 0.58 -13.91 7.36
C CYS A 166 -0.88 -13.45 7.58
N ILE A 167 -1.11 -12.55 8.54
CA ILE A 167 -2.42 -11.98 8.88
C ILE A 167 -2.95 -11.11 7.72
N ARG A 168 -2.09 -10.24 7.16
CA ARG A 168 -2.43 -9.35 6.04
C ARG A 168 -2.84 -10.13 4.79
N CYS A 169 -2.07 -11.15 4.44
CA CYS A 169 -2.30 -12.02 3.30
C CYS A 169 -3.42 -13.05 3.51
N ARG A 170 -3.92 -13.19 4.76
CA ARG A 170 -4.93 -14.17 5.15
C ARG A 170 -4.54 -15.59 4.80
N CYS A 171 -3.37 -16.01 5.27
CA CYS A 171 -2.86 -17.35 5.04
C CYS A 171 -3.86 -18.43 5.51
N LYS A 172 -4.39 -19.23 4.58
CA LYS A 172 -5.36 -20.31 4.84
C LYS A 172 -4.72 -21.69 5.00
N ASN A 173 -3.38 -21.78 4.95
CA ASN A 173 -2.69 -23.05 5.02
C ASN A 173 -2.90 -23.69 6.41
N GLU A 174 -3.34 -24.95 6.44
CA GLU A 174 -3.54 -25.70 7.69
C GLU A 174 -2.23 -26.00 8.40
N VAL A 175 -1.15 -26.16 7.64
CA VAL A 175 0.21 -26.31 8.15
C VAL A 175 1.01 -25.09 7.72
N CYS A 176 1.75 -24.49 8.65
CA CYS A 176 2.64 -23.38 8.34
C CYS A 176 3.79 -23.91 7.48
N VAL A 177 3.99 -23.33 6.29
CA VAL A 177 5.07 -23.73 5.38
C VAL A 177 6.45 -23.52 6.02
N ILE A 178 6.62 -22.42 6.76
CA ILE A 178 7.91 -22.07 7.37
C ILE A 178 8.14 -22.83 8.67
N ARG A 179 7.17 -22.78 9.60
CA ARG A 179 7.30 -23.44 10.91
C ARG A 179 7.14 -24.96 10.84
N LYS A 180 6.54 -25.47 9.76
CA LYS A 180 6.18 -26.90 9.57
C LYS A 180 5.26 -27.46 10.66
N GLU A 181 4.55 -26.58 11.36
CA GLU A 181 3.61 -26.91 12.43
C GLU A 181 2.15 -26.73 11.99
N LYS A 182 1.25 -27.49 12.60
CA LYS A 182 -0.19 -27.36 12.40
C LYS A 182 -0.71 -26.04 12.98
N ARG A 183 -1.52 -25.33 12.22
CA ARG A 183 -2.15 -24.06 12.60
C ARG A 183 -3.57 -24.30 13.06
N ASP A 184 -3.97 -23.56 14.10
CA ASP A 184 -5.35 -23.46 14.52
C ASP A 184 -6.04 -22.30 13.78
N LEU A 185 -6.83 -22.67 12.76
CA LEU A 185 -7.58 -21.73 11.93
C LEU A 185 -8.88 -21.23 12.58
N ARG A 186 -9.16 -21.60 13.84
CA ARG A 186 -10.33 -21.10 14.56
C ARG A 186 -10.23 -19.58 14.68
N ARG A 187 -11.34 -18.89 14.39
CA ARG A 187 -11.40 -17.42 14.33
C ARG A 187 -11.22 -16.83 15.72
N ALA A 188 -10.21 -15.99 15.87
CA ALA A 188 -9.86 -15.30 17.11
C ALA A 188 -9.55 -13.82 16.87
N ASN A 189 -9.54 -13.04 17.92
CA ASN A 189 -8.96 -11.71 17.94
C ASN A 189 -8.25 -11.51 19.29
N VAL A 190 -7.32 -10.58 19.31
CA VAL A 190 -6.70 -10.10 20.55
C VAL A 190 -7.54 -8.93 21.04
N PHE A 191 -8.01 -9.06 22.27
CA PHE A 191 -8.79 -8.05 22.99
C PHE A 191 -7.95 -7.48 24.11
N TYR A 192 -8.14 -6.19 24.38
CA TYR A 192 -7.50 -5.49 25.48
C TYR A 192 -8.40 -4.34 25.95
N ASP A 193 -8.13 -3.90 27.17
CA ASP A 193 -8.81 -2.77 27.79
C ASP A 193 -7.86 -1.56 27.79
N ILE A 194 -8.42 -0.37 27.59
CA ILE A 194 -7.67 0.89 27.64
C ILE A 194 -8.10 1.65 28.88
N ARG A 195 -7.14 1.91 29.77
CA ARG A 195 -7.32 2.79 30.92
C ARG A 195 -6.75 4.17 30.60
N ARG A 196 -7.61 5.19 30.68
CA ARG A 196 -7.23 6.60 30.62
C ARG A 196 -7.39 7.21 32.00
N THR A 197 -6.32 7.79 32.52
CA THR A 197 -6.35 8.49 33.81
C THR A 197 -5.97 9.93 33.59
N TRP A 198 -6.81 10.85 34.06
CA TRP A 198 -6.52 12.27 34.11
C TRP A 198 -6.38 12.70 35.56
N ILE A 199 -5.30 13.39 35.86
CA ILE A 199 -5.09 14.09 37.14
C ILE A 199 -5.05 15.57 36.79
N THR A 200 -6.08 16.30 37.20
CA THR A 200 -6.22 17.73 36.87
C THR A 200 -6.32 18.55 38.13
N ARG A 201 -5.66 19.70 38.16
CA ARG A 201 -5.76 20.65 39.27
C ARG A 201 -6.17 22.03 38.77
N THR A 202 -7.13 22.63 39.46
CA THR A 202 -7.51 24.05 39.28
C THR A 202 -7.51 24.72 40.64
N GLY A 203 -6.58 25.66 40.87
CA GLY A 203 -6.32 26.21 42.20
C GLY A 203 -5.94 25.11 43.19
N PHE A 204 -6.75 24.96 44.25
CA PHE A 204 -6.56 23.95 45.30
C PHE A 204 -7.33 22.65 45.07
N LEU A 205 -8.19 22.58 44.05
CA LEU A 205 -9.01 21.40 43.78
C LEU A 205 -8.27 20.49 42.82
N GLU A 206 -7.94 19.29 43.29
CA GLU A 206 -7.40 18.20 42.48
C GLU A 206 -8.51 17.19 42.21
N GLU A 207 -8.72 16.89 40.94
CA GLU A 207 -9.69 15.92 40.46
C GLU A 207 -8.96 14.81 39.72
N LYS A 208 -9.28 13.57 40.07
CA LYS A 208 -8.85 12.38 39.37
C LYS A 208 -10.02 11.77 38.63
N LYS A 209 -9.95 11.75 37.30
CA LYS A 209 -10.91 11.04 36.44
C LYS A 209 -10.25 9.79 35.88
N VAL A 210 -10.98 8.67 35.90
CA VAL A 210 -10.56 7.41 35.26
C VAL A 210 -11.65 6.98 34.28
N GLU A 211 -11.26 6.66 33.05
CA GLU A 211 -12.14 6.08 32.03
C GLU A 211 -11.53 4.75 31.58
N LEU A 212 -12.38 3.73 31.48
CA LEU A 212 -11.98 2.39 31.09
C LEU A 212 -12.77 1.98 29.85
N THR A 213 -12.09 1.92 28.71
CA THR A 213 -12.66 1.39 27.47
C THR A 213 -12.37 -0.10 27.36
N LYS A 214 -13.39 -0.95 27.51
CA LYS A 214 -13.23 -2.40 27.50
C LYS A 214 -13.46 -3.04 26.13
N GLY A 215 -12.77 -4.16 25.90
CA GLY A 215 -13.01 -5.06 24.77
C GLY A 215 -12.57 -4.49 23.41
N VAL A 216 -11.49 -3.72 23.41
CA VAL A 216 -10.93 -3.13 22.19
C VAL A 216 -10.22 -4.22 21.37
N LYS A 217 -10.57 -4.31 20.09
CA LYS A 217 -9.95 -5.27 19.17
C LYS A 217 -8.64 -4.73 18.62
N VAL A 218 -7.57 -5.53 18.65
CA VAL A 218 -6.32 -5.23 17.93
C VAL A 218 -6.58 -5.25 16.43
N PHE A 219 -7.14 -6.34 15.92
CA PHE A 219 -7.32 -6.53 14.48
C PHE A 219 -8.72 -6.09 14.05
N PRO A 220 -8.87 -5.40 12.90
CA PRO A 220 -10.18 -5.01 12.38
C PRO A 220 -11.03 -6.23 11.96
N ARG A 221 -10.38 -7.36 11.69
CA ARG A 221 -11.02 -8.64 11.32
C ARG A 221 -10.49 -9.74 12.22
N PHE A 222 -11.26 -10.81 12.35
CA PHE A 222 -10.81 -12.00 13.05
C PHE A 222 -9.70 -12.70 12.26
N VAL A 223 -8.70 -13.17 12.98
CA VAL A 223 -7.50 -13.88 12.48
C VAL A 223 -7.51 -15.33 12.95
N ALA A 224 -6.58 -16.15 12.48
CA ALA A 224 -6.40 -17.51 13.00
C ALA A 224 -5.88 -17.44 14.45
N TRP A 225 -6.27 -18.40 15.28
CA TRP A 225 -5.91 -18.44 16.69
C TRP A 225 -4.38 -18.47 16.89
N THR A 226 -3.70 -19.38 16.19
CA THR A 226 -2.24 -19.50 16.23
C THR A 226 -1.53 -18.21 15.78
N ASP A 227 -2.08 -17.49 14.80
CA ASP A 227 -1.47 -16.23 14.35
C ASP A 227 -1.62 -15.14 15.42
N ALA A 228 -2.76 -15.09 16.13
CA ALA A 228 -2.96 -14.17 17.25
C ALA A 228 -2.01 -14.46 18.42
N GLU A 229 -1.76 -15.74 18.73
CA GLU A 229 -0.82 -16.17 19.76
C GLU A 229 0.62 -15.74 19.43
N ILE A 230 1.08 -16.06 18.21
CA ILE A 230 2.42 -15.68 17.76
C ILE A 230 2.57 -14.16 17.75
N TRP A 231 1.56 -13.43 17.22
CA TRP A 231 1.60 -11.98 17.22
C TRP A 231 1.74 -11.41 18.64
N LEU A 232 0.97 -11.95 19.60
CA LEU A 232 1.06 -11.53 20.99
C LEU A 232 2.44 -11.81 21.59
N GLN A 233 3.02 -12.99 21.33
CA GLN A 233 4.37 -13.35 21.77
C GLN A 233 5.43 -12.41 21.18
N THR A 234 5.35 -12.11 19.88
CA THR A 234 6.25 -11.16 19.22
C THR A 234 6.15 -9.78 19.86
N LYS A 235 4.95 -9.28 20.13
CA LYS A 235 4.76 -7.97 20.79
C LYS A 235 5.19 -7.95 22.25
N GLN A 236 5.03 -9.05 22.98
CA GLN A 236 5.57 -9.17 24.33
C GLN A 236 7.11 -9.13 24.34
N ALA A 237 7.77 -9.78 23.37
CA ALA A 237 9.22 -9.71 23.22
C ALA A 237 9.71 -8.31 22.80
N GLU A 238 8.93 -7.57 22.00
CA GLU A 238 9.19 -6.15 21.71
C GLU A 238 8.96 -5.26 22.96
N TYR A 239 8.09 -5.68 23.90
CA TYR A 239 7.81 -5.03 25.17
C TYR A 239 8.83 -5.42 26.25
N ASP A 240 10.13 -5.24 25.98
CA ASP A 240 11.17 -5.36 27.01
C ASP A 240 11.30 -4.01 27.75
N PRO A 241 11.09 -3.94 29.07
CA PRO A 241 11.22 -2.73 29.88
C PRO A 241 12.57 -2.01 29.73
N LEU A 242 13.63 -2.72 29.33
CA LEU A 242 14.98 -2.15 29.14
C LEU A 242 15.14 -1.38 27.83
N HIS A 243 14.28 -1.60 26.83
CA HIS A 243 14.37 -0.99 25.49
C HIS A 243 13.11 -0.20 25.10
N SER A 244 12.48 0.46 26.09
CA SER A 244 11.30 1.33 25.90
C SER A 244 11.61 2.60 25.10
N ARG A 245 11.75 2.44 23.79
CA ARG A 245 11.51 3.50 22.80
C ARG A 245 10.58 2.91 21.76
N SER A 246 9.32 3.33 21.80
CA SER A 246 8.27 3.03 20.82
C SER A 246 7.71 1.61 20.81
N VAL A 247 7.16 1.14 21.93
CA VAL A 247 5.99 0.26 21.81
C VAL A 247 4.87 1.13 21.24
N SER A 248 4.48 0.86 20.01
CA SER A 248 3.36 1.49 19.32
C SER A 248 2.11 1.32 20.19
N GLN A 249 1.75 2.35 20.97
CA GLN A 249 0.55 2.36 21.80
C GLN A 249 -0.66 2.16 20.88
N PRO A 250 -1.29 0.98 20.87
CA PRO A 250 -2.29 0.67 19.87
C PRO A 250 -3.50 1.58 20.09
N GLN A 251 -4.00 2.14 18.99
CA GLN A 251 -5.27 2.87 18.92
C GLN A 251 -5.36 4.17 19.76
N MET A 252 -4.24 4.83 20.12
CA MET A 252 -4.32 6.21 20.63
C MET A 252 -5.03 7.11 19.60
N THR A 253 -6.11 7.75 20.04
CA THR A 253 -6.78 8.79 19.24
C THR A 253 -5.86 10.01 19.11
N PRO A 254 -6.10 10.91 18.13
CA PRO A 254 -5.37 12.17 18.05
C PRO A 254 -5.43 12.98 19.35
N GLN A 255 -6.57 12.93 20.06
CA GLN A 255 -6.75 13.56 21.37
C GLN A 255 -5.90 12.89 22.46
N ASP A 256 -5.85 11.56 22.51
CA ASP A 256 -5.00 10.84 23.47
C ASP A 256 -3.51 11.23 23.28
N ARG A 257 -3.05 11.31 22.02
CA ARG A 257 -1.67 11.72 21.70
C ARG A 257 -1.39 13.15 22.13
N GLN A 258 -2.34 14.04 21.88
CA GLN A 258 -2.24 15.44 22.28
C GLN A 258 -2.13 15.54 23.81
N GLN A 259 -3.02 14.88 24.55
CA GLN A 259 -3.03 14.89 26.01
C GLN A 259 -1.75 14.28 26.60
N ALA A 260 -1.28 13.14 26.07
CA ALA A 260 -0.01 12.54 26.50
C ALA A 260 1.19 13.45 26.26
N PHE A 261 1.22 14.15 25.12
CA PHE A 261 2.24 15.14 24.82
C PHE A 261 2.24 16.30 25.82
N PHE A 262 1.08 16.91 26.08
CA PHE A 262 0.97 18.02 27.04
C PHE A 262 1.29 17.61 28.47
N SER A 263 0.86 16.42 28.88
CA SER A 263 1.23 15.83 30.18
C SER A 263 2.74 15.70 30.35
N LYS A 264 3.46 15.26 29.29
CA LYS A 264 4.91 15.06 29.37
C LYS A 264 5.69 16.37 29.30
N MET A 265 5.28 17.30 28.44
CA MET A 265 6.08 18.48 28.10
C MET A 265 5.78 19.70 28.97
N HIS A 266 4.51 19.90 29.34
CA HIS A 266 4.06 21.16 29.95
C HIS A 266 3.37 20.97 31.30
N ARG A 267 2.79 19.78 31.55
CA ARG A 267 1.91 19.50 32.70
C ARG A 267 0.78 20.53 32.86
N GLN A 268 0.38 21.15 31.77
CA GLN A 268 -0.69 22.15 31.67
C GLN A 268 -1.49 21.89 30.40
N TYR A 269 -2.82 22.00 30.49
CA TYR A 269 -3.71 21.77 29.36
C TYR A 269 -5.01 22.57 29.51
N GLY A 270 -5.29 23.47 28.57
CA GLY A 270 -6.50 24.30 28.60
C GLY A 270 -6.57 25.21 29.83
N LYS A 271 -7.58 24.98 30.69
CA LYS A 271 -7.88 25.79 31.89
C LYS A 271 -7.24 25.27 33.19
N TYR A 272 -6.50 24.17 33.13
CA TYR A 272 -5.96 23.50 34.32
C TYR A 272 -4.54 23.98 34.64
N ASP A 273 -4.27 24.27 35.91
CA ASP A 273 -2.95 24.66 36.43
C ASP A 273 -1.98 23.48 36.46
N TYR A 274 -2.53 22.26 36.62
CA TYR A 274 -1.81 21.00 36.51
C TYR A 274 -2.64 20.01 35.69
N PHE A 275 -1.98 19.30 34.78
CA PHE A 275 -2.58 18.26 33.95
C PHE A 275 -1.60 17.11 33.76
N GLU A 276 -2.01 15.92 34.18
CA GLU A 276 -1.29 14.68 33.92
C GLU A 276 -2.24 13.64 33.31
N PHE A 277 -1.77 12.97 32.26
CA PHE A 277 -2.53 11.98 31.51
C PHE A 277 -1.73 10.69 31.36
N HIS A 278 -2.32 9.60 31.84
CA HIS A 278 -1.78 8.25 31.69
C HIS A 278 -2.67 7.44 30.74
N TYR A 279 -2.01 6.75 29.81
CA TYR A 279 -2.63 5.82 28.87
C TYR A 279 -2.01 4.44 29.08
N GLU A 280 -2.82 3.51 29.57
CA GLU A 280 -2.38 2.16 29.92
C GLU A 280 -3.23 1.13 29.19
N VAL A 281 -2.57 0.07 28.70
CA VAL A 281 -3.23 -1.08 28.08
C VAL A 281 -3.25 -2.21 29.11
N GLU A 282 -4.44 -2.70 29.41
CA GLU A 282 -4.66 -3.74 30.42
C GLU A 282 -5.36 -4.96 29.81
N ASN A 283 -5.32 -6.08 30.52
CA ASN A 283 -6.18 -7.24 30.26
C ASN A 283 -6.09 -7.80 28.82
N ILE A 284 -4.88 -7.90 28.28
CA ILE A 284 -4.65 -8.42 26.92
C ILE A 284 -4.91 -9.92 26.90
N HIS A 285 -5.82 -10.37 26.06
CA HIS A 285 -6.17 -11.79 25.94
C HIS A 285 -6.70 -12.13 24.54
N ILE A 286 -6.65 -13.42 24.20
CA ILE A 286 -7.14 -13.94 22.91
C ILE A 286 -8.51 -14.55 23.12
N ALA A 287 -9.49 -14.13 22.32
CA ALA A 287 -10.84 -14.68 22.40
C ALA A 287 -11.51 -14.77 21.02
N ARG A 288 -12.54 -15.61 20.91
CA ARG A 288 -13.42 -15.66 19.73
C ARG A 288 -14.40 -14.50 19.67
N SER A 289 -14.73 -13.96 20.82
CA SER A 289 -15.69 -12.87 21.01
C SER A 289 -15.43 -12.24 22.36
N GLU A 290 -15.61 -10.93 22.45
CA GLU A 290 -15.60 -10.23 23.74
C GLU A 290 -16.75 -10.75 24.62
N ARG A 291 -16.43 -11.19 25.84
CA ARG A 291 -17.44 -11.54 26.85
C ARG A 291 -17.45 -10.46 27.91
N ARG A 292 -18.59 -9.78 28.07
CA ARG A 292 -18.76 -8.77 29.11
C ARG A 292 -18.76 -9.42 30.49
N ASP A 293 -17.78 -9.07 31.30
CA ASP A 293 -17.75 -9.46 32.70
C ASP A 293 -18.44 -8.38 33.56
N ARG A 294 -19.72 -8.60 33.83
CA ARG A 294 -20.54 -7.67 34.61
C ARG A 294 -20.02 -7.49 36.04
N VAL A 295 -19.41 -8.51 36.64
CA VAL A 295 -18.92 -8.43 38.01
C VAL A 295 -17.72 -7.47 38.05
N ARG A 296 -16.80 -7.63 37.11
CA ARG A 296 -15.64 -6.74 36.99
C ARG A 296 -16.06 -5.31 36.61
N ASP A 297 -17.03 -5.15 35.72
CA ASP A 297 -17.58 -3.82 35.37
C ASP A 297 -18.14 -3.09 36.59
N LEU A 298 -18.88 -3.80 37.46
CA LEU A 298 -19.43 -3.21 38.69
C LEU A 298 -18.34 -2.84 39.69
N GLN A 299 -17.27 -3.64 39.79
CA GLN A 299 -16.12 -3.33 40.64
C GLN A 299 -15.38 -2.09 40.15
N ASP A 300 -15.09 -1.99 38.86
CA ASP A 300 -14.41 -0.83 38.27
C ASP A 300 -15.26 0.46 38.42
N ALA A 301 -16.58 0.35 38.24
CA ALA A 301 -17.50 1.46 38.49
C ALA A 301 -17.55 1.86 39.98
N ALA A 302 -17.49 0.89 40.90
CA ALA A 302 -17.40 1.16 42.33
C ALA A 302 -16.09 1.84 42.73
N LEU A 303 -15.00 1.62 41.98
CA LEU A 303 -13.73 2.34 42.11
C LEU A 303 -13.76 3.74 41.46
N GLY A 304 -14.91 4.18 40.93
CA GLY A 304 -15.11 5.49 40.33
C GLY A 304 -14.67 5.59 38.87
N ALA A 305 -14.40 4.47 38.18
CA ALA A 305 -14.07 4.48 36.75
C ALA A 305 -15.33 4.58 35.88
N GLU A 306 -15.27 5.43 34.86
CA GLU A 306 -16.27 5.49 33.79
C GLU A 306 -16.03 4.31 32.83
N VAL A 307 -16.85 3.25 32.94
CA VAL A 307 -16.71 2.04 32.12
C VAL A 307 -17.50 2.17 30.82
N VAL A 308 -16.80 2.09 29.69
CA VAL A 308 -17.38 2.16 28.34
C VAL A 308 -16.94 0.94 27.53
N HIS A 309 -17.84 0.37 26.73
CA HIS A 309 -17.52 -0.76 25.84
C HIS A 309 -17.29 -0.28 24.41
N ASP A 310 -16.18 -0.69 23.78
CA ASP A 310 -15.84 -0.31 22.38
C ASP A 310 -16.93 -0.74 21.38
N ALA A 311 -17.57 -1.89 21.64
CA ALA A 311 -18.69 -2.37 20.83
C ALA A 311 -19.89 -1.39 20.85
N ASP A 312 -20.17 -0.76 21.99
CA ASP A 312 -21.28 0.18 22.16
C ASP A 312 -20.97 1.51 21.47
N LEU A 313 -19.73 2.01 21.59
CA LEU A 313 -19.25 3.18 20.85
C LEU A 313 -19.38 3.00 19.34
N LYS A 314 -18.96 1.84 18.82
CA LYS A 314 -19.05 1.52 17.38
C LYS A 314 -20.51 1.39 16.91
N LYS A 315 -21.38 0.81 17.74
CA LYS A 315 -22.81 0.68 17.43
C LYS A 315 -23.48 2.06 17.37
N ALA A 316 -23.26 2.90 18.38
CA ALA A 316 -23.78 4.27 18.41
C ALA A 316 -23.28 5.10 17.22
N ALA A 317 -21.98 5.00 16.88
CA ALA A 317 -21.42 5.69 15.71
C ALA A 317 -22.03 5.19 14.39
N ALA A 318 -22.31 3.89 14.27
CA ALA A 318 -22.96 3.32 13.09
C ALA A 318 -24.43 3.75 12.97
N GLU A 319 -25.16 3.83 14.09
CA GLU A 319 -26.53 4.34 14.15
C GLU A 319 -26.59 5.82 13.76
N HIS A 320 -25.73 6.66 14.33
CA HIS A 320 -25.64 8.08 13.97
C HIS A 320 -25.33 8.27 12.48
N LYS A 321 -24.42 7.49 11.90
CA LYS A 321 -24.15 7.51 10.44
C LYS A 321 -25.37 7.10 9.61
N ARG A 322 -26.16 6.12 10.07
CA ARG A 322 -27.39 5.68 9.40
C ARG A 322 -28.46 6.76 9.46
N GLU A 323 -28.64 7.40 10.61
CA GLU A 323 -29.58 8.51 10.79
C GLU A 323 -29.21 9.71 9.92
N ALA A 324 -27.95 10.12 9.93
CA ALA A 324 -27.45 11.19 9.06
C ALA A 324 -27.70 10.87 7.56
N LYS A 325 -27.54 9.60 7.14
CA LYS A 325 -27.87 9.18 5.77
C LYS A 325 -29.37 9.26 5.48
N ARG A 326 -30.23 8.85 6.43
CA ARG A 326 -31.70 8.97 6.31
C ARG A 326 -32.12 10.43 6.18
N GLN A 327 -31.59 11.31 7.03
CA GLN A 327 -31.86 12.74 6.98
C GLN A 327 -31.41 13.37 5.64
N ARG A 328 -30.21 13.04 5.15
CA ARG A 328 -29.72 13.50 3.83
C ARG A 328 -30.60 13.00 2.68
N SER A 329 -31.05 11.75 2.73
CA SER A 329 -31.95 11.19 1.73
C SER A 329 -33.31 11.88 1.73
N ALA A 330 -33.91 12.08 2.91
CA ALA A 330 -35.17 12.80 3.06
C ALA A 330 -35.05 14.26 2.59
N GLN A 331 -33.95 14.94 2.90
CA GLN A 331 -33.69 16.29 2.43
C GLN A 331 -33.52 16.34 0.90
N ARG A 332 -32.86 15.34 0.29
CA ARG A 332 -32.74 15.24 -1.17
C ARG A 332 -34.09 14.97 -1.85
N GLN A 333 -34.94 14.13 -1.25
CA GLN A 333 -36.31 13.89 -1.73
C GLN A 333 -37.17 15.15 -1.61
N ARG A 334 -37.09 15.89 -0.50
CA ARG A 334 -37.78 17.18 -0.33
C ARG A 334 -37.32 18.22 -1.35
N ARG A 335 -36.00 18.31 -1.63
CA ARG A 335 -35.46 19.18 -2.69
C ARG A 335 -35.95 18.80 -4.08
N LYS A 336 -36.03 17.51 -4.40
CA LYS A 336 -36.60 17.03 -5.67
C LYS A 336 -38.09 17.36 -5.77
N ALA A 337 -38.87 17.09 -4.72
CA ALA A 337 -40.30 17.40 -4.68
C ALA A 337 -40.57 18.90 -4.80
N HIS A 338 -39.78 19.75 -4.14
CA HIS A 338 -39.86 21.20 -4.33
C HIS A 338 -39.48 21.64 -5.75
N GLY A 339 -38.45 21.04 -6.36
CA GLY A 339 -38.09 21.30 -7.76
C GLY A 339 -39.20 20.93 -8.74
N THR A 340 -39.87 19.80 -8.53
CA THR A 340 -41.00 19.35 -9.36
C THR A 340 -42.26 20.19 -9.14
N GLN A 341 -42.51 20.68 -7.91
CA GLN A 341 -43.62 21.60 -7.63
C GLN A 341 -43.41 23.00 -8.23
N THR A 342 -42.17 23.50 -8.29
CA THR A 342 -41.88 24.77 -8.99
C THR A 342 -42.06 24.65 -10.51
N GLU A 343 -41.81 23.49 -11.10
CA GLU A 343 -42.07 23.22 -12.53
C GLU A 343 -43.57 23.12 -12.81
N SER A 344 -44.34 22.37 -12.00
CA SER A 344 -45.79 22.22 -12.21
C SER A 344 -46.61 23.48 -11.84
N GLY A 345 -46.12 24.30 -10.90
CA GLY A 345 -46.75 25.58 -10.55
C GLY A 345 -46.51 26.68 -11.61
N GLY A 346 -45.40 26.59 -12.35
CA GLY A 346 -45.12 27.47 -13.49
C GLY A 346 -46.02 27.19 -14.69
N GLU A 347 -46.32 25.91 -14.97
CA GLU A 347 -47.27 25.54 -16.04
C GLU A 347 -48.72 25.95 -15.72
N GLN A 348 -49.14 25.90 -14.45
CA GLN A 348 -50.48 26.36 -14.07
C GLN A 348 -50.63 27.89 -14.11
N LEU A 349 -49.57 28.66 -13.84
CA LEU A 349 -49.60 30.12 -14.00
C LEU A 349 -49.56 30.57 -15.47
N ALA A 350 -48.95 29.80 -16.37
CA ALA A 350 -48.96 30.09 -17.80
C ALA A 350 -50.37 29.91 -18.41
N LEU A 351 -51.13 28.91 -17.97
CA LEU A 351 -52.50 28.65 -18.46
C LEU A 351 -53.55 29.71 -18.03
N TYR A 352 -53.31 30.45 -16.94
CA TYR A 352 -54.22 31.51 -16.47
C TYR A 352 -53.89 32.91 -17.01
N SER A 353 -52.75 33.09 -17.70
CA SER A 353 -52.39 34.38 -18.31
C SER A 353 -52.87 34.52 -19.77
N ASP A 354 -53.22 33.41 -20.44
CA ASP A 354 -53.72 33.40 -21.83
C ASP A 354 -55.26 33.51 -21.96
N SER A 355 -56.00 33.73 -20.86
CA SER A 355 -57.47 33.76 -20.88
C SER A 355 -58.11 35.11 -20.49
N THR A 356 -57.35 36.21 -20.56
CA THR A 356 -57.87 37.57 -20.26
C THR A 356 -57.54 38.64 -21.31
N GLU A 357 -57.51 38.26 -22.60
CA GLU A 357 -57.57 39.22 -23.72
C GLU A 357 -58.65 38.79 -24.72
N GLU A 358 -59.91 39.04 -24.39
CA GLU A 358 -60.98 39.29 -25.36
C GLU A 358 -62.22 39.83 -24.61
N ILE A 359 -62.32 41.17 -24.56
CA ILE A 359 -63.50 42.04 -24.77
C ILE A 359 -63.09 43.49 -24.55
#